data_AF-A0A5C9BTJ2-F1
#
_entry.id   AF-A0A5C9BTJ2-F1
#
_cell.length_a   1.000
_cell.length_b   1.000
_cell.length_c   1.000
_cell.angle_alpha   90.00
_cell.angle_beta   90.00
_cell.angle_gamma   90.00
#
_symmetry.space_group_name_H-M   'P 1'
#
loop_
_entity.id
_entity.type
_entity.pdbx_description
1 polymer ?
#
loop_
_entity_poly.entity_id
_entity_poly.type
_entity_poly.pdbx_seq_one_letter_code
_entity_poly.pdbx_strand_id
1 'polypeptide(L)'
;MNATDRLFAEVWNRLTADWSRLTTFRKMGVLGEDAARDAMHQSNTYFVQNQLLHGEHHNLIKNRDQFIRDGMHQKIPQLMTESAVAEFRRTLNASTLVFSHSILDAAIFDCVRICALAAPAEWSEQLANRKVALGDVAKRPYSEFLSEAIEIEVSRLERESLLAKVDRVFQVCRPQKQEYLTTGFRFDRGRLRELDELRHRVVHAADGSWEFESIEDDMQFMQSSGLHIFSMVGECFGLVVSGDEAMAALAARRASVK
;
A
#
# COMPACT_ATOMS: atom_id res chain seq x y z
N MET A 1 -30.17 1.31 1.00
CA MET A 1 -28.83 0.76 0.71
C MET A 1 -28.58 -0.41 1.65
N ASN A 2 -28.42 -1.63 1.11
CA ASN A 2 -28.10 -2.80 1.93
C ASN A 2 -26.66 -2.68 2.47
N ALA A 3 -26.25 -3.58 3.38
CA ALA A 3 -24.91 -3.51 3.97
C ALA A 3 -23.78 -3.72 2.94
N THR A 4 -24.01 -4.55 1.93
CA THR A 4 -23.07 -4.86 0.85
C THR A 4 -22.82 -3.64 -0.04
N ASP A 5 -23.87 -2.97 -0.51
CA ASP A 5 -23.81 -1.76 -1.33
C ASP A 5 -23.01 -0.66 -0.60
N ARG A 6 -23.30 -0.48 0.69
CA ARG A 6 -22.63 0.51 1.54
C ARG A 6 -21.13 0.23 1.63
N LEU A 7 -20.77 -1.00 1.96
CA LEU A 7 -19.37 -1.40 2.07
C LEU A 7 -18.65 -1.27 0.72
N PHE A 8 -19.30 -1.64 -0.39
CA PHE A 8 -18.76 -1.48 -1.73
C PHE A 8 -18.45 -0.02 -2.08
N ALA A 9 -19.38 0.89 -1.79
CA ALA A 9 -19.17 2.34 -1.97
C ALA A 9 -18.06 2.87 -1.04
N GLU A 10 -18.00 2.44 0.22
CA GLU A 10 -16.94 2.82 1.16
C GLU A 10 -15.55 2.38 0.67
N VAL A 11 -15.43 1.14 0.16
CA VAL A 11 -14.19 0.62 -0.42
C VAL A 11 -13.75 1.44 -1.62
N TRP A 12 -14.65 1.76 -2.54
CA TRP A 12 -14.33 2.61 -3.69
C TRP A 12 -13.75 3.98 -3.27
N ASN A 13 -14.43 4.65 -2.35
CA ASN A 13 -14.02 5.97 -1.88
C ASN A 13 -12.69 5.92 -1.11
N ARG A 14 -12.47 4.86 -0.32
CA ARG A 14 -11.20 4.68 0.39
C ARG A 14 -10.07 4.38 -0.58
N LEU A 15 -10.25 3.40 -1.47
CA LEU A 15 -9.27 2.97 -2.46
C LEU A 15 -8.79 4.15 -3.32
N THR A 16 -9.71 4.89 -3.93
CA THR A 16 -9.38 6.03 -4.79
C THR A 16 -8.69 7.16 -4.04
N ALA A 17 -9.16 7.50 -2.83
CA ALA A 17 -8.54 8.53 -2.01
C ALA A 17 -7.13 8.15 -1.55
N ASP A 18 -6.92 6.90 -1.14
CA ASP A 18 -5.64 6.46 -0.61
C ASP A 18 -4.58 6.37 -1.73
N TRP A 19 -4.95 5.89 -2.93
CA TRP A 19 -4.07 5.96 -4.11
C TRP A 19 -3.77 7.40 -4.53
N SER A 20 -4.77 8.30 -4.47
CA SER A 20 -4.54 9.73 -4.76
C SER A 20 -3.55 10.35 -3.77
N ARG A 21 -3.63 10.02 -2.47
CA ARG A 21 -2.67 10.50 -1.47
C ARG A 21 -1.28 9.96 -1.72
N LEU A 22 -1.15 8.67 -2.00
CA LEU A 22 0.15 8.04 -2.27
C LEU A 22 0.80 8.64 -3.53
N THR A 23 0.04 8.79 -4.61
CA THR A 23 0.49 9.43 -5.85
C THR A 23 0.96 10.86 -5.59
N THR A 24 0.20 11.61 -4.77
CA THR A 24 0.56 12.98 -4.39
C THR A 24 1.85 13.02 -3.56
N PHE A 25 1.96 12.16 -2.54
CA PHE A 25 3.15 12.02 -1.71
C PHE A 25 4.40 11.76 -2.55
N ARG A 26 4.33 10.77 -3.45
CA ARG A 26 5.42 10.45 -4.37
C ARG A 26 5.76 11.62 -5.28
N LYS A 27 4.76 12.20 -5.94
CA LYS A 27 4.95 13.32 -6.88
C LYS A 27 5.57 14.54 -6.19
N MET A 28 5.15 14.86 -4.98
CA MET A 28 5.76 15.92 -4.18
C MET A 28 7.21 15.60 -3.82
N GLY A 29 7.50 14.36 -3.44
CA GLY A 29 8.87 13.90 -3.15
C GLY A 29 9.80 14.04 -4.36
N VAL A 30 9.35 13.62 -5.55
CA VAL A 30 10.15 13.72 -6.79
C VAL A 30 10.32 15.17 -7.22
N LEU A 31 9.24 15.96 -7.28
CA LEU A 31 9.31 17.36 -7.74
C LEU A 31 10.06 18.28 -6.77
N GLY A 32 10.09 17.94 -5.48
CA GLY A 32 10.79 18.71 -4.46
C GLY A 32 12.29 18.43 -4.36
N GLU A 33 12.79 17.45 -5.11
CA GLU A 33 14.15 16.95 -4.93
C GLU A 33 15.23 18.00 -5.20
N ASP A 34 15.13 18.74 -6.31
CA ASP A 34 16.15 19.74 -6.68
C ASP A 34 16.21 20.87 -5.64
N ALA A 35 15.06 21.37 -5.19
CA ALA A 35 15.01 22.36 -4.13
C ALA A 35 15.59 21.84 -2.80
N ALA A 36 15.33 20.56 -2.47
CA ALA A 36 15.91 19.94 -1.28
C ALA A 36 17.43 19.73 -1.42
N ARG A 37 17.91 19.39 -2.62
CA ARG A 37 19.33 19.25 -2.95
C ARG A 37 20.07 20.56 -2.74
N ASP A 38 19.54 21.67 -3.25
CA ASP A 38 20.14 23.01 -3.09
C ASP A 38 20.22 23.42 -1.62
N ALA A 39 19.12 23.26 -0.88
CA ALA A 39 19.07 23.57 0.56
C ALA A 39 20.06 22.70 1.36
N MET A 40 20.14 21.41 1.03
CA MET A 40 21.08 20.47 1.66
C MET A 40 22.53 20.82 1.33
N HIS A 41 22.82 21.20 0.09
CA HIS A 41 24.15 21.65 -0.32
C HIS A 41 24.58 22.90 0.43
N GLN A 42 23.68 23.88 0.59
CA GLN A 42 23.94 25.09 1.36
C GLN A 42 24.23 24.75 2.84
N SER A 43 23.44 23.87 3.46
CA SER A 43 23.61 23.45 4.84
C SER A 43 24.93 22.69 5.06
N ASN A 44 25.25 21.74 4.16
CA ASN A 44 26.50 20.99 4.21
C ASN A 44 27.72 21.90 3.96
N THR A 45 27.61 22.88 3.06
CA THR A 45 28.66 23.88 2.83
C THR A 45 28.89 24.72 4.08
N TYR A 46 27.81 25.19 4.71
CA TYR A 46 27.90 25.93 5.96
C TYR A 46 28.59 25.10 7.06
N PHE A 47 28.22 23.84 7.22
CA PHE A 47 28.83 22.92 8.18
C PHE A 47 30.34 22.77 7.93
N VAL A 48 30.75 22.43 6.70
CA VAL A 48 32.18 22.22 6.40
C VAL A 48 32.98 23.52 6.56
N GLN A 49 32.46 24.64 6.07
CA GLN A 49 33.20 25.90 6.14
C GLN A 49 33.25 26.48 7.55
N ASN A 50 32.12 26.53 8.26
CA ASN A 50 32.03 27.26 9.52
C ASN A 50 32.28 26.38 10.75
N GLN A 51 31.94 25.09 10.69
CA GLN A 51 32.11 24.19 11.83
C GLN A 51 33.42 23.41 11.75
N LEU A 52 33.72 22.80 10.59
CA LEU A 52 34.90 21.96 10.43
C LEU A 52 36.19 22.73 10.14
N LEU A 53 36.15 23.86 9.43
CA LEU A 53 37.37 24.62 9.11
C LEU A 53 37.66 25.78 10.06
N HIS A 54 36.62 26.48 10.52
CA HIS A 54 36.77 27.72 11.29
C HIS A 54 36.10 27.68 12.68
N GLY A 55 35.41 26.59 13.03
CA GLY A 55 34.58 26.49 14.22
C GLY A 55 35.17 25.61 15.32
N GLU A 56 34.33 25.22 16.27
CA GLU A 56 34.69 24.42 17.44
C GLU A 56 35.23 23.03 17.08
N HIS A 57 34.98 22.56 15.86
CA HIS A 57 35.35 21.23 15.38
C HIS A 57 36.59 21.21 14.47
N HIS A 58 37.36 22.30 14.39
CA HIS A 58 38.57 22.37 13.57
C HIS A 58 39.62 21.29 13.88
N ASN A 59 39.64 20.79 15.12
CA ASN A 59 40.55 19.73 15.56
C ASN A 59 40.21 18.34 14.99
N LEU A 60 39.04 18.16 14.34
CA LEU A 60 38.68 16.90 13.68
C LEU A 60 39.48 16.66 12.39
N ILE A 61 40.06 17.70 11.80
CA ILE A 61 40.88 17.61 10.57
C ILE A 61 42.36 17.69 10.94
N LYS A 62 43.04 16.54 10.96
CA LYS A 62 44.47 16.44 11.34
C LYS A 62 45.43 17.31 10.51
N ASN A 63 45.12 17.57 9.23
CA ASN A 63 45.95 18.39 8.34
C ASN A 63 45.07 19.30 7.48
N ARG A 64 44.70 20.45 8.05
CA ARG A 64 43.77 21.41 7.45
C ARG A 64 44.29 21.99 6.13
N ASP A 65 45.56 22.36 6.05
CA ASP A 65 46.10 22.97 4.83
C ASP A 65 46.09 21.97 3.68
N GLN A 66 46.40 20.70 3.95
CA GLN A 66 46.29 19.64 2.95
C GLN A 66 44.83 19.43 2.53
N PHE A 67 43.91 19.39 3.49
CA PHE A 67 42.47 19.26 3.22
C PHE A 67 41.93 20.38 2.31
N ILE A 68 42.39 21.62 2.52
CA ILE A 68 42.03 22.76 1.68
C ILE A 68 42.69 22.63 0.29
N ARG A 69 44.01 22.35 0.25
CA ARG A 69 44.77 22.17 -1.01
C ARG A 69 44.18 21.09 -1.91
N ASP A 70 43.69 19.99 -1.33
CA ASP A 70 43.09 18.88 -2.07
C ASP A 70 41.64 19.14 -2.56
N GLY A 71 41.10 20.33 -2.22
CA GLY A 71 39.74 20.73 -2.56
C GLY A 71 38.66 20.00 -1.74
N MET A 72 39.02 19.33 -0.64
CA MET A 72 38.08 18.52 0.15
C MET A 72 36.97 19.36 0.78
N HIS A 73 37.24 20.63 1.08
CA HIS A 73 36.25 21.59 1.58
C HIS A 73 35.09 21.88 0.61
N GLN A 74 35.27 21.61 -0.69
CA GLN A 74 34.22 21.70 -1.71
C GLN A 74 33.63 20.33 -2.04
N LYS A 75 34.48 19.30 -2.10
CA LYS A 75 34.06 17.92 -2.41
C LYS A 75 33.19 17.30 -1.31
N ILE A 76 33.52 17.51 -0.04
CA ILE A 76 32.77 16.90 1.07
C ILE A 76 31.31 17.36 1.10
N PRO A 77 30.98 18.67 1.05
CA PRO A 77 29.58 19.10 0.97
C PRO A 77 28.82 18.49 -0.20
N GLN A 78 29.47 18.37 -1.36
CA GLN A 78 28.88 17.72 -2.53
C GLN A 78 28.58 16.24 -2.27
N LEU A 79 29.56 15.47 -1.80
CA LEU A 79 29.39 14.04 -1.49
C LEU A 79 28.32 13.81 -0.41
N MET A 80 28.30 14.63 0.64
CA MET A 80 27.26 14.56 1.67
C MET A 80 25.87 14.82 1.09
N THR A 81 25.75 15.79 0.19
CA THR A 81 24.48 16.14 -0.46
C THR A 81 24.02 15.03 -1.39
N GLU A 82 24.91 14.51 -2.24
CA GLU A 82 24.61 13.41 -3.15
C GLU A 82 24.17 12.15 -2.38
N SER A 83 24.87 11.83 -1.28
CA SER A 83 24.49 10.72 -0.40
C SER A 83 23.11 10.94 0.23
N ALA A 84 22.81 12.15 0.72
CA ALA A 84 21.52 12.47 1.33
C ALA A 84 20.37 12.38 0.32
N VAL A 85 20.57 12.87 -0.90
CA VAL A 85 19.56 12.79 -1.96
C VAL A 85 19.34 11.34 -2.42
N ALA A 86 20.42 10.57 -2.56
CA ALA A 86 20.31 9.15 -2.88
C ALA A 86 19.53 8.38 -1.81
N GLU A 87 19.80 8.64 -0.53
CA GLU A 87 19.09 8.03 0.59
C GLU A 87 17.61 8.43 0.64
N PHE A 88 17.31 9.71 0.38
CA PHE A 88 15.95 10.19 0.26
C PHE A 88 15.17 9.45 -0.84
N ARG A 89 15.76 9.31 -2.04
CA ARG A 89 15.14 8.58 -3.16
C ARG A 89 14.87 7.12 -2.80
N ARG A 90 15.85 6.45 -2.17
CA ARG A 90 15.70 5.06 -1.70
C ARG A 90 14.55 4.93 -0.71
N THR A 91 14.52 5.80 0.30
CA THR A 91 13.47 5.84 1.32
C THR A 91 12.09 6.14 0.71
N LEU A 92 12.02 7.07 -0.25
CA LEU A 92 10.79 7.41 -0.94
C LEU A 92 10.23 6.21 -1.73
N ASN A 93 11.11 5.49 -2.45
CA ASN A 93 10.72 4.31 -3.22
C ASN A 93 10.28 3.14 -2.31
N ALA A 94 11.05 2.87 -1.25
CA ALA A 94 10.69 1.89 -0.22
C ALA A 94 9.33 2.18 0.41
N SER A 95 9.11 3.43 0.84
CA SER A 95 7.85 3.86 1.42
C SER A 95 6.70 3.74 0.42
N THR A 96 6.94 4.06 -0.85
CA THR A 96 5.94 3.92 -1.92
C THR A 96 5.49 2.47 -2.06
N LEU A 97 6.42 1.51 -2.08
CA LEU A 97 6.09 0.08 -2.18
C LEU A 97 5.28 -0.38 -0.96
N VAL A 98 5.74 -0.05 0.25
CA VAL A 98 5.08 -0.45 1.50
C VAL A 98 3.65 0.09 1.56
N PHE A 99 3.47 1.39 1.28
CA PHE A 99 2.13 1.99 1.28
C PHE A 99 1.23 1.45 0.18
N SER A 100 1.78 1.23 -1.03
CA SER A 100 1.03 0.61 -2.13
C SER A 100 0.48 -0.77 -1.73
N HIS A 101 1.33 -1.60 -1.13
CA HIS A 101 0.94 -2.91 -0.64
C HIS A 101 -0.12 -2.80 0.45
N SER A 102 0.05 -1.90 1.43
CA SER A 102 -0.93 -1.72 2.52
C SER A 102 -2.31 -1.28 1.99
N ILE A 103 -2.35 -0.36 1.02
CA ILE A 103 -3.61 0.07 0.38
C ILE A 103 -4.27 -1.12 -0.33
N LEU A 104 -3.50 -1.88 -1.10
CA LEU A 104 -4.01 -3.04 -1.82
C LEU A 104 -4.52 -4.12 -0.86
N ASP A 105 -3.75 -4.50 0.17
CA ASP A 105 -4.15 -5.51 1.17
C ASP A 105 -5.45 -5.15 1.88
N ALA A 106 -5.58 -3.89 2.33
CA ALA A 106 -6.81 -3.42 2.96
C ALA A 106 -8.02 -3.47 2.00
N ALA A 107 -7.83 -3.10 0.73
CA ALA A 107 -8.89 -3.13 -0.27
C ALA A 107 -9.32 -4.55 -0.64
N ILE A 108 -8.37 -5.48 -0.80
CA ILE A 108 -8.67 -6.88 -1.07
C ILE A 108 -9.35 -7.53 0.13
N PHE A 109 -8.93 -7.20 1.36
CA PHE A 109 -9.61 -7.69 2.56
C PHE A 109 -11.08 -7.25 2.61
N ASP A 110 -11.38 -6.00 2.30
CA ASP A 110 -12.79 -5.58 2.24
C ASP A 110 -13.55 -6.21 1.06
N CYS A 111 -12.89 -6.50 -0.06
CA CYS A 111 -13.49 -7.30 -1.13
C CYS A 111 -13.87 -8.71 -0.63
N VAL A 112 -13.06 -9.34 0.22
CA VAL A 112 -13.41 -10.61 0.88
C VAL A 112 -14.66 -10.44 1.76
N ARG A 113 -14.74 -9.36 2.52
CA ARG A 113 -15.92 -9.05 3.35
C ARG A 113 -17.18 -8.84 2.51
N ILE A 114 -17.06 -8.16 1.38
CA ILE A 114 -18.16 -7.99 0.42
C ILE A 114 -18.61 -9.35 -0.13
N CYS A 115 -17.68 -10.22 -0.52
CA CYS A 115 -17.98 -11.58 -0.97
C CYS A 115 -18.72 -12.39 0.10
N ALA A 116 -18.29 -12.29 1.36
CA ALA A 116 -18.92 -12.94 2.50
C ALA A 116 -20.37 -12.47 2.75
N LEU A 117 -20.62 -11.17 2.62
CA LEU A 117 -21.95 -10.58 2.78
C LEU A 117 -22.88 -10.85 1.60
N ALA A 118 -22.36 -10.78 0.37
CA ALA A 118 -23.14 -10.91 -0.85
C ALA A 118 -23.55 -12.35 -1.16
N ALA A 119 -22.69 -13.32 -0.85
CA ALA A 119 -22.91 -14.72 -1.21
C ALA A 119 -22.51 -15.68 -0.06
N PRO A 120 -23.18 -15.61 1.11
CA PRO A 120 -22.83 -16.46 2.25
C PRO A 120 -22.96 -17.96 1.95
N ALA A 121 -23.83 -18.35 1.01
CA ALA A 121 -23.99 -19.74 0.60
C ALA A 121 -22.71 -20.32 -0.05
N GLU A 122 -21.94 -19.53 -0.79
CA GLU A 122 -20.68 -19.96 -1.43
C GLU A 122 -19.58 -20.31 -0.41
N TRP A 123 -19.74 -19.87 0.84
CA TRP A 123 -18.82 -20.16 1.94
C TRP A 123 -19.17 -21.46 2.67
N SER A 124 -20.36 -22.00 2.45
CA SER A 124 -20.87 -23.16 3.19
C SER A 124 -20.03 -24.42 3.00
N GLU A 125 -19.59 -24.71 1.77
CA GLU A 125 -18.77 -25.89 1.46
C GLU A 125 -17.42 -25.87 2.17
N GLN A 126 -16.79 -24.69 2.23
CA GLN A 126 -15.49 -24.50 2.89
C GLN A 126 -15.61 -24.62 4.40
N LEU A 127 -16.76 -24.23 4.95
CA LEU A 127 -17.05 -24.25 6.38
C LEU A 127 -17.76 -25.54 6.81
N ALA A 128 -18.01 -26.48 5.90
CA ALA A 128 -18.79 -27.69 6.16
C ALA A 128 -18.21 -28.57 7.28
N ASN A 129 -16.89 -28.52 7.48
CA ASN A 129 -16.20 -29.29 8.52
C ASN A 129 -16.21 -28.61 9.90
N ARG A 130 -16.82 -27.43 10.07
CA ARG A 130 -16.94 -26.80 11.39
C ARG A 130 -17.86 -27.62 12.29
N LYS A 131 -17.37 -27.88 13.50
CA LYS A 131 -18.14 -28.55 14.55
C LYS A 131 -18.99 -27.52 15.28
N VAL A 132 -20.27 -27.84 15.47
CA VAL A 132 -21.20 -27.10 16.33
C VAL A 132 -21.68 -28.01 17.46
N ALA A 133 -21.98 -27.46 18.63
CA ALA A 133 -22.50 -28.25 19.73
C ALA A 133 -23.94 -28.68 19.41
N LEU A 134 -24.26 -29.96 19.61
CA LEU A 134 -25.58 -30.52 19.30
C LEU A 134 -26.72 -29.77 20.04
N GLY A 135 -26.44 -29.30 21.25
CA GLY A 135 -27.38 -28.52 22.06
C GLY A 135 -27.77 -27.16 21.47
N ASP A 136 -26.97 -26.62 20.54
CA ASP A 136 -27.24 -25.35 19.89
C ASP A 136 -28.04 -25.53 18.59
N VAL A 137 -27.91 -26.70 17.93
CA VAL A 137 -28.58 -26.99 16.64
C VAL A 137 -30.10 -26.85 16.73
N ALA A 138 -30.69 -27.17 17.88
CA ALA A 138 -32.13 -27.01 18.11
C ALA A 138 -32.57 -25.57 18.41
N LYS A 139 -31.63 -24.68 18.76
CA LYS A 139 -31.92 -23.33 19.27
C LYS A 139 -31.77 -22.24 18.23
N ARG A 140 -30.97 -22.47 17.20
CA ARG A 140 -30.59 -21.45 16.21
C ARG A 140 -30.78 -21.99 14.79
N PRO A 141 -31.26 -21.17 13.84
CA PRO A 141 -31.31 -21.56 12.44
C PRO A 141 -29.90 -21.71 11.85
N TYR A 142 -29.77 -22.54 10.81
CA TYR A 142 -28.50 -22.77 10.11
C TYR A 142 -27.82 -21.47 9.64
N SER A 143 -28.60 -20.48 9.19
CA SER A 143 -28.10 -19.18 8.73
C SER A 143 -27.30 -18.43 9.81
N GLU A 144 -27.68 -18.57 11.09
CA GLU A 144 -26.92 -17.94 12.18
C GLU A 144 -25.58 -18.63 12.41
N PHE A 145 -25.53 -19.97 12.36
CA PHE A 145 -24.28 -20.71 12.45
C PHE A 145 -23.36 -20.40 11.27
N LEU A 146 -23.92 -20.29 10.07
CA LEU A 146 -23.16 -19.95 8.88
C LEU A 146 -22.59 -18.53 8.98
N SER A 147 -23.40 -17.54 9.39
CA SER A 147 -22.95 -16.15 9.58
C SER A 147 -21.81 -16.07 10.59
N GLU A 148 -21.95 -16.73 11.75
CA GLU A 148 -20.90 -16.76 12.78
C GLU A 148 -19.62 -17.44 12.26
N ALA A 149 -19.76 -18.56 11.54
CA ALA A 149 -18.62 -19.26 10.96
C ALA A 149 -17.89 -18.41 9.91
N ILE A 150 -18.64 -17.68 9.08
CA ILE A 150 -18.11 -16.74 8.08
C ILE A 150 -17.36 -15.60 8.78
N GLU A 151 -17.94 -14.98 9.81
CA GLU A 151 -17.29 -13.90 10.57
C GLU A 151 -15.95 -14.34 11.15
N ILE A 152 -15.87 -15.55 11.71
CA ILE A 152 -14.62 -16.08 12.25
C ILE A 152 -13.60 -16.35 11.13
N GLU A 153 -14.03 -16.89 9.99
CA GLU A 153 -13.13 -17.14 8.85
C GLU A 153 -12.63 -15.84 8.22
N VAL A 154 -13.50 -14.83 8.06
CA VAL A 154 -13.12 -13.48 7.61
C VAL A 154 -12.12 -12.87 8.58
N SER A 155 -12.36 -12.97 9.89
CA SER A 155 -11.42 -12.47 10.92
C SER A 155 -10.07 -13.19 10.87
N ARG A 156 -10.05 -14.48 10.54
CA ARG A 156 -8.80 -15.22 10.31
C ARG A 156 -8.06 -14.70 9.09
N LEU A 157 -8.77 -14.50 7.97
CA LEU A 157 -8.21 -14.02 6.70
C LEU A 157 -7.58 -12.63 6.82
N GLU A 158 -8.02 -11.79 7.76
CA GLU A 158 -7.40 -10.48 8.04
C GLU A 158 -5.89 -10.60 8.25
N ARG A 159 -5.45 -11.64 8.94
CA ARG A 159 -4.05 -11.91 9.31
C ARG A 159 -3.28 -12.70 8.26
N GLU A 160 -3.95 -13.17 7.22
CA GLU A 160 -3.33 -13.94 6.14
C GLU A 160 -2.64 -13.02 5.12
N SER A 161 -1.78 -13.60 4.29
CA SER A 161 -1.12 -12.87 3.21
C SER A 161 -2.12 -12.25 2.22
N LEU A 162 -1.71 -11.14 1.57
CA LEU A 162 -2.48 -10.52 0.48
C LEU A 162 -2.87 -11.55 -0.59
N LEU A 163 -1.94 -12.43 -0.96
CA LEU A 163 -2.18 -13.47 -1.96
C LEU A 163 -3.30 -14.44 -1.54
N ALA A 164 -3.35 -14.85 -0.27
CA ALA A 164 -4.41 -15.70 0.23
C ALA A 164 -5.78 -15.01 0.19
N LYS A 165 -5.82 -13.70 0.48
CA LYS A 165 -7.05 -12.89 0.35
C LYS A 165 -7.49 -12.79 -1.12
N VAL A 166 -6.56 -12.55 -2.05
CA VAL A 166 -6.85 -12.54 -3.50
C VAL A 166 -7.41 -13.89 -3.96
N ASP A 167 -6.75 -14.98 -3.58
CA ASP A 167 -7.19 -16.34 -3.94
C ASP A 167 -8.61 -16.60 -3.42
N ARG A 168 -8.95 -16.10 -2.22
CA ARG A 168 -10.31 -16.20 -1.68
C ARG A 168 -11.33 -15.43 -2.52
N VAL A 169 -11.02 -14.19 -2.91
CA VAL A 169 -11.93 -13.42 -3.78
C VAL A 169 -12.13 -14.15 -5.12
N PHE A 170 -11.06 -14.70 -5.70
CA PHE A 170 -11.10 -15.39 -6.99
C PHE A 170 -11.92 -16.68 -6.93
N GLN A 171 -11.84 -17.39 -5.80
CA GLN A 171 -12.62 -18.60 -5.58
C GLN A 171 -14.14 -18.32 -5.55
N VAL A 172 -14.55 -17.21 -4.92
CA VAL A 172 -15.95 -16.82 -4.85
C VAL A 172 -16.44 -16.22 -6.17
N CYS A 173 -15.69 -15.25 -6.72
CA CYS A 173 -16.15 -14.49 -7.89
C CYS A 173 -15.93 -15.21 -9.22
N ARG A 174 -14.98 -16.17 -9.30
CA ARG A 174 -14.61 -16.96 -10.48
C ARG A 174 -14.45 -16.07 -11.74
N PRO A 175 -13.31 -15.37 -11.90
CA PRO A 175 -13.12 -14.39 -12.98
C PRO A 175 -13.47 -14.96 -14.35
N GLN A 176 -14.46 -14.36 -15.01
CA GLN A 176 -14.94 -14.77 -16.34
C GLN A 176 -14.30 -13.96 -17.47
N LYS A 177 -13.69 -12.82 -17.14
CA LYS A 177 -13.08 -11.89 -18.09
C LYS A 177 -11.61 -11.68 -17.75
N GLN A 178 -10.81 -11.41 -18.78
CA GLN A 178 -9.41 -11.00 -18.59
C GLN A 178 -9.30 -9.52 -18.24
N GLU A 179 -10.24 -8.69 -18.70
CA GLU A 179 -10.26 -7.25 -18.49
C GLU A 179 -11.57 -6.83 -17.80
N TYR A 180 -11.44 -5.94 -16.82
CA TYR A 180 -12.56 -5.29 -16.13
C TYR A 180 -12.43 -3.76 -16.34
N LEU A 181 -12.36 -2.96 -15.28
CA LEU A 181 -12.28 -1.50 -15.37
C LEU A 181 -10.97 -0.99 -15.99
N THR A 182 -9.91 -1.81 -15.98
CA THR A 182 -8.58 -1.44 -16.44
C THR A 182 -8.31 -2.00 -17.84
N THR A 183 -8.57 -1.20 -18.88
CA THR A 183 -8.34 -1.58 -20.29
C THR A 183 -6.89 -1.98 -20.54
N GLY A 184 -6.68 -3.15 -21.16
CA GLY A 184 -5.35 -3.69 -21.47
C GLY A 184 -4.55 -4.17 -20.26
N PHE A 185 -5.09 -4.09 -19.04
CA PHE A 185 -4.44 -4.62 -17.85
C PHE A 185 -4.81 -6.09 -17.64
N ARG A 186 -3.79 -6.92 -17.39
CA ARG A 186 -3.95 -8.31 -17.00
C ARG A 186 -3.42 -8.52 -15.60
N PHE A 187 -4.26 -9.04 -14.72
CA PHE A 187 -3.82 -9.44 -13.38
C PHE A 187 -2.77 -10.55 -13.47
N ASP A 188 -1.65 -10.36 -12.78
CA ASP A 188 -0.56 -11.32 -12.68
C ASP A 188 -0.27 -11.63 -11.21
N ARG A 189 -0.69 -12.83 -10.77
CA ARG A 189 -0.47 -13.31 -9.41
C ARG A 189 1.02 -13.53 -9.10
N GLY A 190 1.82 -13.90 -10.10
CA GLY A 190 3.26 -14.08 -9.97
C GLY A 190 3.94 -12.74 -9.69
N ARG A 191 3.60 -11.72 -10.49
CA ARG A 191 4.10 -10.36 -10.25
C ARG A 191 3.73 -9.81 -8.88
N LEU A 192 2.50 -10.04 -8.43
CA LEU A 192 2.08 -9.61 -7.09
C LEU A 192 2.89 -10.29 -5.97
N ARG A 193 3.23 -11.58 -6.14
CA ARG A 193 4.11 -12.29 -5.21
C ARG A 193 5.51 -11.67 -5.17
N GLU A 194 6.10 -11.38 -6.33
CA GLU A 194 7.42 -10.73 -6.40
C GLU A 194 7.46 -9.41 -5.65
N LEU A 195 6.39 -8.62 -5.76
CA LEU A 195 6.26 -7.33 -5.06
C LEU A 195 6.10 -7.49 -3.54
N ASP A 196 5.35 -8.50 -3.08
CA ASP A 196 5.25 -8.77 -1.64
C ASP A 196 6.61 -9.25 -1.06
N GLU A 197 7.34 -10.09 -1.80
CA GLU A 197 8.70 -10.49 -1.42
C GLU A 197 9.68 -9.32 -1.42
N LEU A 198 9.59 -8.43 -2.42
CA LEU A 198 10.38 -7.19 -2.44
C LEU A 198 10.03 -6.32 -1.24
N ARG A 199 8.74 -6.20 -0.89
CA ARG A 199 8.28 -5.43 0.28
C ARG A 199 8.83 -6.03 1.57
N HIS A 200 8.83 -7.35 1.70
CA HIS A 200 9.42 -8.04 2.83
C HIS A 200 10.92 -7.72 2.97
N ARG A 201 11.68 -7.78 1.86
CA ARG A 201 13.09 -7.39 1.85
C ARG A 201 13.29 -5.92 2.24
N VAL A 202 12.49 -5.00 1.71
CA VAL A 202 12.58 -3.57 2.06
C VAL A 202 12.40 -3.33 3.56
N VAL A 203 11.50 -4.05 4.21
CA VAL A 203 11.23 -3.89 5.65
C VAL A 203 12.28 -4.55 6.53
N HIS A 204 12.85 -5.69 6.10
CA HIS A 204 13.73 -6.50 6.94
C HIS A 204 15.23 -6.39 6.63
N ALA A 205 15.61 -6.00 5.41
CA ALA A 205 17.01 -5.85 5.02
C ALA A 205 17.51 -4.43 5.33
N ALA A 206 18.22 -4.30 6.46
CA ALA A 206 18.80 -3.04 6.92
C ALA A 206 19.97 -2.54 6.06
N ASP A 207 20.50 -3.40 5.17
CA ASP A 207 21.68 -3.09 4.35
C ASP A 207 21.35 -2.34 3.05
N GLY A 208 20.06 -2.18 2.72
CA GLY A 208 19.64 -1.52 1.49
C GLY A 208 20.04 -2.28 0.22
N SER A 209 20.23 -3.59 0.29
CA SER A 209 20.60 -4.47 -0.84
C SER A 209 19.48 -4.69 -1.87
N TRP A 210 18.40 -3.91 -1.78
CA TRP A 210 17.27 -3.95 -2.70
C TRP A 210 17.34 -2.79 -3.70
N GLU A 211 16.95 -3.08 -4.93
CA GLU A 211 16.82 -2.08 -5.99
C GLU A 211 15.43 -2.19 -6.61
N PHE A 212 14.96 -1.05 -7.13
CA PHE A 212 13.74 -0.96 -7.89
C PHE A 212 14.11 -0.80 -9.35
N GLU A 213 13.58 -1.65 -10.22
CA GLU A 213 13.66 -1.42 -11.66
C GLU A 213 12.82 -0.19 -12.03
N SER A 214 11.56 -0.17 -11.58
CA SER A 214 10.65 0.97 -11.74
C SER A 214 9.54 0.90 -10.68
N ILE A 215 9.67 1.73 -9.65
CA ILE A 215 8.68 1.81 -8.58
C ILE A 215 7.37 2.45 -9.06
N GLU A 216 7.42 3.28 -10.10
CA GLU A 216 6.24 3.81 -10.80
C GLU A 216 5.41 2.69 -11.41
N ASP A 217 6.04 1.77 -12.13
CA ASP A 217 5.36 0.65 -12.76
C ASP A 217 4.82 -0.32 -11.70
N ASP A 218 5.57 -0.54 -10.62
CA ASP A 218 5.13 -1.35 -9.49
C ASP A 218 3.90 -0.75 -8.79
N MET A 219 3.92 0.57 -8.54
CA MET A 219 2.80 1.31 -7.97
C MET A 219 1.57 1.23 -8.89
N GLN A 220 1.76 1.46 -10.19
CA GLN A 220 0.68 1.39 -11.19
C GLN A 220 0.10 -0.02 -11.30
N PHE A 221 0.94 -1.06 -11.26
CA PHE A 221 0.51 -2.45 -11.27
C PHE A 221 -0.34 -2.79 -10.04
N MET A 222 0.08 -2.38 -8.84
CA MET A 222 -0.69 -2.62 -7.61
C MET A 222 -2.02 -1.86 -7.60
N GLN A 223 -2.02 -0.60 -8.07
CA GLN A 223 -3.25 0.17 -8.23
C GLN A 223 -4.21 -0.51 -9.20
N SER A 224 -3.72 -0.92 -10.36
CA SER A 224 -4.52 -1.58 -11.40
C SER A 224 -5.03 -2.93 -10.94
N SER A 225 -4.25 -3.67 -10.14
CA SER A 225 -4.67 -4.91 -9.49
C SER A 225 -5.84 -4.68 -8.53
N GLY A 226 -5.75 -3.66 -7.68
CA GLY A 226 -6.82 -3.30 -6.75
C GLY A 226 -8.12 -2.94 -7.48
N LEU A 227 -8.03 -2.12 -8.54
CA LEU A 227 -9.18 -1.74 -9.36
C LEU A 227 -9.77 -2.94 -10.12
N HIS A 228 -8.93 -3.79 -10.69
CA HIS A 228 -9.35 -5.00 -11.39
C HIS A 228 -10.18 -5.91 -10.48
N ILE A 229 -9.66 -6.21 -9.28
CA ILE A 229 -10.34 -7.11 -8.33
C ILE A 229 -11.62 -6.47 -7.79
N PHE A 230 -11.58 -5.18 -7.45
CA PHE A 230 -12.77 -4.45 -7.00
C PHE A 230 -13.89 -4.49 -8.05
N SER A 231 -13.56 -4.21 -9.32
CA SER A 231 -14.54 -4.23 -10.41
C SER A 231 -15.06 -5.63 -10.72
N MET A 232 -14.23 -6.66 -10.59
CA MET A 232 -14.67 -8.06 -10.69
C MET A 232 -15.72 -8.38 -9.62
N VAL A 233 -15.49 -7.99 -8.36
CA VAL A 233 -16.47 -8.16 -7.27
C VAL A 233 -17.76 -7.41 -7.57
N GLY A 234 -17.64 -6.17 -8.06
CA GLY A 234 -18.80 -5.36 -8.45
C GLY A 234 -19.65 -6.04 -9.52
N GLU A 235 -19.01 -6.54 -10.58
CA GLU A 235 -19.71 -7.25 -11.65
C GLU A 235 -20.33 -8.57 -11.17
N CYS A 236 -19.60 -9.36 -10.37
CA CYS A 236 -20.06 -10.64 -9.85
C CYS A 236 -21.37 -10.54 -9.05
N PHE A 237 -21.55 -9.44 -8.31
CA PHE A 237 -22.71 -9.24 -7.43
C PHE A 237 -23.66 -8.13 -7.90
N GLY A 238 -23.44 -7.56 -9.09
CA GLY A 238 -24.26 -6.46 -9.63
C GLY A 238 -24.19 -5.17 -8.80
N LEU A 239 -23.07 -4.93 -8.12
CA LEU A 239 -22.86 -3.74 -7.27
C LEU A 239 -22.37 -2.57 -8.14
N VAL A 240 -22.91 -1.38 -7.88
CA VAL A 240 -22.59 -0.16 -8.60
C VAL A 240 -22.36 0.95 -7.60
N VAL A 241 -21.37 1.82 -7.86
CA VAL A 241 -21.19 3.05 -7.09
C VAL A 241 -21.99 4.16 -7.77
N SER A 242 -23.00 4.70 -7.09
CA SER A 242 -23.69 5.90 -7.57
C SER A 242 -22.93 7.18 -7.17
N GLY A 243 -23.11 8.26 -7.95
CA GLY A 243 -22.50 9.56 -7.66
C GLY A 243 -22.94 10.12 -6.30
N ASP A 244 -24.21 9.92 -5.92
CA ASP A 244 -24.76 10.41 -4.65
C ASP A 244 -24.15 9.66 -3.45
N GLU A 245 -23.94 8.35 -3.55
CA GLU A 245 -23.29 7.55 -2.51
C GLU A 245 -21.81 7.92 -2.34
N ALA A 246 -21.11 8.17 -3.46
CA ALA A 246 -19.74 8.68 -3.42
C ALA A 246 -19.67 10.03 -2.69
N MET A 247 -20.59 10.95 -2.99
CA MET A 247 -20.65 12.26 -2.32
C MET A 247 -21.01 12.18 -0.85
N ALA A 248 -21.94 11.30 -0.45
CA ALA A 248 -22.31 11.08 0.94
C ALA A 248 -21.15 10.53 1.78
N ALA A 249 -20.41 9.55 1.26
CA ALA A 249 -19.23 9.00 1.91
C ALA A 249 -18.11 10.04 2.07
N LEU A 250 -17.87 10.88 1.05
CA LEU A 250 -16.92 11.98 1.13
C LEU A 250 -17.30 13.01 2.22
N ALA A 251 -18.59 13.33 2.34
CA ALA A 251 -19.09 14.24 3.38
C ALA A 251 -18.88 13.67 4.79
N ALA A 252 -19.19 12.40 5.02
CA ALA A 252 -18.98 11.74 6.30
C ALA A 252 -17.50 11.73 6.72
N ARG A 253 -16.58 11.51 5.77
CA ARG A 253 -15.13 11.49 6.03
C ARG A 253 -14.57 12.87 6.38
N ARG A 254 -15.15 13.96 5.85
CA ARG A 254 -14.78 15.33 6.26
C ARG A 254 -15.23 15.64 7.69
N ALA A 255 -16.35 15.07 8.13
CA ALA A 255 -16.85 15.27 9.48
C ALA A 255 -15.98 14.56 10.54
N SER A 256 -15.35 13.43 10.20
CA SER A 256 -14.49 12.67 11.12
C SER A 256 -13.07 13.22 11.30
N VAL A 257 -12.68 14.27 10.56
CA VAL A 257 -11.34 14.90 10.61
C VAL A 257 -11.38 16.23 11.39
N LYS A 258 -12.55 16.64 11.87
CA LYS A 258 -12.73 17.76 12.80
C LYS A 258 -12.82 17.25 14.23
#